data_AF-A0A1I3QXE8-F1
#
_entry.id   AF-A0A1I3QXE8-F1
#
_cell.length_a   1.000
_cell.length_b   1.000
_cell.length_c   1.000
_cell.angle_alpha   90.00
_cell.angle_beta   90.00
_cell.angle_gamma   90.00
#
_symmetry.space_group_name_H-M   'P 1'
#
loop_
_entity.id
_entity.type
_entity.pdbx_description
1 polymer ?
#
loop_
_entity_poly.entity_id
_entity_poly.type
_entity_poly.pdbx_seq_one_letter_code
_entity_poly.pdbx_strand_id
1 'polypeptide(L)'
;MFGDICEILSAVLSNDAWMISEALTSNAVWVLGGAVTLLGGVLFLVIYHYVPWLERNLEASVMVSTYLLIGVIIFVEVFRRFVLNVQSSWSTTLPPFLFLIMTWVGCAYNVKTRSHLTFSEFRLNMPRKLQFLCLSLDAVLWIGFSWIIVVTSTQTVANSAANFQVMMGTDNLLQWWFLASVPLSFILISARTIENWLLDLKNFRAGNDLIVTSAIGAD
;
A
#
# COMPACT_ATOMS: atom_id res chain seq x y z
N MET A 1 21.08 -1.63 18.74
CA MET A 1 20.48 -0.70 17.75
C MET A 1 21.29 -0.63 16.46
N PHE A 2 22.45 0.05 16.38
CA PHE A 2 23.21 0.07 15.12
C PHE A 2 23.76 -1.31 14.71
N GLY A 3 24.16 -2.15 15.67
CA GLY A 3 24.56 -3.54 15.41
C GLY A 3 23.41 -4.38 14.84
N ASP A 4 22.25 -4.33 15.46
CA ASP A 4 21.06 -5.08 15.05
C ASP A 4 20.54 -4.61 13.67
N ILE A 5 20.73 -3.32 13.32
CA ILE A 5 20.45 -2.81 11.95
C ILE A 5 21.40 -3.44 10.93
N CYS A 6 22.70 -3.56 11.25
CA CYS A 6 23.66 -4.23 10.39
C CYS A 6 23.39 -5.73 10.25
N GLU A 7 22.87 -6.38 11.29
CA GLU A 7 22.43 -7.79 11.24
C GLU A 7 21.21 -7.98 10.32
N ILE A 8 20.24 -7.06 10.37
CA ILE A 8 19.11 -7.11 9.43
C ILE A 8 19.60 -6.91 7.99
N LEU A 9 20.51 -5.97 7.75
CA LEU A 9 21.07 -5.74 6.42
C LEU A 9 21.87 -6.94 5.91
N SER A 10 22.68 -7.57 6.76
CA SER A 10 23.44 -8.77 6.40
C SER A 10 22.55 -9.97 6.14
N ALA A 11 21.45 -10.13 6.89
CA ALA A 11 20.43 -11.14 6.65
C ALA A 11 19.68 -10.91 5.33
N VAL A 12 19.37 -9.66 4.98
CA VAL A 12 18.78 -9.34 3.68
C VAL A 12 19.77 -9.62 2.54
N LEU A 13 21.06 -9.33 2.76
CA LEU A 13 22.13 -9.60 1.79
C LEU A 13 22.42 -11.09 1.61
N SER A 14 22.23 -11.91 2.65
CA SER A 14 22.40 -13.37 2.55
C SER A 14 21.25 -14.05 1.79
N ASN A 15 20.14 -13.34 1.55
CA ASN A 15 18.94 -13.83 0.86
C ASN A 15 18.36 -15.10 1.50
N ASP A 16 18.56 -15.27 2.80
CA ASP A 16 18.02 -16.39 3.57
C ASP A 16 16.76 -15.92 4.35
N ALA A 17 15.60 -16.44 3.95
CA ALA A 17 14.32 -16.07 4.53
C ALA A 17 14.24 -16.36 6.04
N TRP A 18 14.94 -17.40 6.53
CA TRP A 18 14.96 -17.73 7.94
C TRP A 18 15.77 -16.71 8.76
N MET A 19 16.95 -16.32 8.27
CA MET A 19 17.77 -15.28 8.90
C MET A 19 17.06 -13.92 8.91
N ILE A 20 16.37 -13.57 7.82
CA ILE A 20 15.59 -12.34 7.72
C ILE A 20 14.47 -12.35 8.77
N SER A 21 13.74 -13.46 8.90
CA SER A 21 12.65 -13.58 9.87
C SER A 21 13.13 -13.44 11.31
N GLU A 22 14.26 -14.06 11.66
CA GLU A 22 14.84 -13.98 13.00
C GLU A 22 15.32 -12.56 13.31
N ALA A 23 16.07 -11.94 12.39
CA ALA A 23 16.56 -10.56 12.53
C ALA A 23 15.41 -9.55 12.65
N LEU A 24 14.25 -9.84 12.03
CA LEU A 24 13.06 -9.01 12.08
C LEU A 24 12.30 -9.05 13.42
N THR A 25 12.72 -9.85 14.40
CA THR A 25 12.15 -9.83 15.76
C THR A 25 12.75 -8.74 16.66
N SER A 26 13.88 -8.14 16.24
CA SER A 26 14.58 -7.10 17.00
C SER A 26 13.83 -5.76 17.04
N ASN A 27 14.01 -4.99 18.12
CA ASN A 27 13.49 -3.62 18.24
C ASN A 27 14.05 -2.66 17.18
N ALA A 28 15.18 -3.00 16.53
CA ALA A 28 15.76 -2.20 15.45
C ALA A 28 14.90 -2.14 14.18
N VAL A 29 13.97 -3.08 14.00
CA VAL A 29 13.06 -3.12 12.85
C VAL A 29 12.15 -1.90 12.81
N TRP A 30 11.75 -1.36 13.95
CA TRP A 30 10.93 -0.15 13.98
C TRP A 30 11.68 1.03 13.36
N VAL A 31 12.96 1.20 13.69
CA VAL A 31 13.79 2.29 13.13
C VAL A 31 14.02 2.10 11.63
N LEU A 32 14.40 0.87 11.23
CA LEU A 32 14.59 0.54 9.81
C LEU A 32 13.30 0.67 9.01
N GLY A 33 12.18 0.18 9.52
CA GLY A 33 10.88 0.28 8.87
C GLY A 33 10.46 1.74 8.69
N GLY A 34 10.72 2.60 9.66
CA GLY A 34 10.45 4.04 9.53
C GLY A 34 11.30 4.68 8.45
N ALA A 35 12.59 4.33 8.39
CA ALA A 35 13.48 4.76 7.33
C ALA A 35 13.01 4.24 5.96
N VAL A 36 12.62 2.97 5.85
CA VAL A 36 12.11 2.36 4.60
C VAL A 36 10.82 3.03 4.14
N THR A 37 9.87 3.30 5.04
CA THR A 37 8.62 3.98 4.69
C THR A 37 8.89 5.39 4.15
N LEU A 38 9.74 6.17 4.82
CA LEU A 38 10.05 7.55 4.40
C LEU A 38 10.94 7.59 3.15
N LEU A 39 12.03 6.84 3.12
CA LEU A 39 12.95 6.79 1.97
C LEU A 39 12.27 6.18 0.75
N GLY A 40 11.49 5.11 0.94
CA GLY A 40 10.68 4.50 -0.10
C GLY A 40 9.64 5.48 -0.64
N GLY A 41 8.94 6.19 0.24
CA GLY A 41 8.00 7.23 -0.15
C GLY A 41 8.64 8.33 -1.00
N VAL A 42 9.80 8.84 -0.57
CA VAL A 42 10.58 9.86 -1.31
C VAL A 42 11.09 9.31 -2.64
N LEU A 43 11.57 8.07 -2.68
CA LEU A 43 12.04 7.42 -3.90
C LEU A 43 10.91 7.30 -4.94
N PHE A 44 9.72 6.86 -4.54
CA PHE A 44 8.56 6.82 -5.43
C PHE A 44 8.15 8.20 -5.94
N LEU A 45 8.23 9.24 -5.10
CA LEU A 45 7.99 10.61 -5.53
C LEU A 45 8.99 11.07 -6.61
N VAL A 46 10.26 10.74 -6.44
CA VAL A 46 11.29 11.03 -7.44
C VAL A 46 11.00 10.29 -8.74
N ILE A 47 10.63 9.00 -8.66
CA ILE A 47 10.23 8.21 -9.84
C ILE A 47 9.04 8.84 -10.55
N TYR A 48 8.01 9.24 -9.82
CA TYR A 48 6.82 9.89 -10.37
C TYR A 48 7.13 11.24 -11.02
N HIS A 49 8.10 11.98 -10.49
CA HIS A 49 8.58 13.21 -11.10
C HIS A 49 9.24 12.97 -12.46
N TYR A 50 10.06 11.92 -12.60
CA TYR A 50 10.73 11.59 -13.86
C TYR A 50 9.84 10.82 -14.85
N VAL A 51 8.86 10.06 -14.36
CA VAL A 51 7.97 9.20 -15.17
C VAL A 51 6.51 9.52 -14.87
N PRO A 52 5.97 10.64 -15.39
CA PRO A 52 4.59 11.06 -15.11
C PRO A 52 3.53 10.11 -15.68
N TRP A 53 3.87 9.29 -16.68
CA TRP A 53 2.96 8.26 -17.18
C TRP A 53 2.68 7.18 -16.12
N LEU A 54 3.71 6.79 -15.36
CA LEU A 54 3.61 5.80 -14.31
C LEU A 54 2.74 6.35 -13.15
N GLU A 55 3.00 7.59 -12.76
CA GLU A 55 2.23 8.32 -11.74
C GLU A 55 0.73 8.36 -12.04
N ARG A 56 0.34 8.45 -13.32
CA ARG A 56 -1.07 8.54 -13.73
C ARG A 56 -1.78 7.19 -13.79
N ASN A 57 -1.07 6.15 -14.23
CA ASN A 57 -1.71 4.90 -14.66
C ASN A 57 -1.39 3.69 -13.77
N LEU A 58 -0.36 3.72 -12.91
CA LEU A 58 0.07 2.54 -12.17
C LEU A 58 -1.06 2.00 -11.28
N GLU A 59 -1.60 2.83 -10.39
CA GLU A 59 -2.62 2.37 -9.44
C GLU A 59 -3.91 1.95 -10.16
N ALA A 60 -4.37 2.74 -11.14
CA ALA A 60 -5.57 2.42 -11.92
C ALA A 60 -5.42 1.12 -12.73
N SER A 61 -4.26 0.92 -13.37
CA SER A 61 -4.01 -0.29 -14.17
C SER A 61 -3.97 -1.54 -13.30
N VAL A 62 -3.35 -1.47 -12.13
CA VAL A 62 -3.30 -2.61 -11.20
C VAL A 62 -4.69 -2.91 -10.65
N MET A 63 -5.47 -1.90 -10.26
CA MET A 63 -6.86 -2.09 -9.81
C MET A 63 -7.73 -2.75 -10.88
N VAL A 64 -7.71 -2.23 -12.11
CA VAL A 64 -8.54 -2.75 -13.20
C VAL A 64 -8.10 -4.17 -13.58
N SER A 65 -6.79 -4.41 -13.68
CA SER A 65 -6.25 -5.73 -14.04
C SER A 65 -6.59 -6.78 -12.98
N THR A 66 -6.44 -6.45 -11.70
CA THR A 66 -6.78 -7.38 -10.60
C THR A 66 -8.29 -7.62 -10.52
N TYR A 67 -9.11 -6.58 -10.71
CA TYR A 67 -10.56 -6.72 -10.76
C TYR A 67 -11.03 -7.62 -11.91
N LEU A 68 -10.53 -7.39 -13.13
CA LEU A 68 -10.86 -8.22 -14.29
C LEU A 68 -10.40 -9.66 -14.10
N LEU A 69 -9.21 -9.87 -13.52
CA LEU A 69 -8.69 -11.20 -13.24
C LEU A 69 -9.58 -11.97 -12.25
N ILE A 70 -10.04 -11.31 -11.17
CA ILE A 70 -11.01 -11.88 -10.23
C ILE A 70 -12.29 -12.28 -10.96
N GLY A 71 -12.83 -11.38 -11.79
CA GLY A 71 -14.04 -11.63 -12.58
C GLY A 71 -13.89 -12.84 -13.52
N VAL A 72 -12.76 -12.95 -14.21
CA VAL A 72 -12.47 -14.09 -15.11
C VAL A 72 -12.36 -15.39 -14.33
N ILE A 73 -11.67 -15.40 -13.18
CA ILE A 73 -11.55 -16.61 -12.34
C ILE A 73 -12.94 -17.07 -11.90
N ILE A 74 -13.77 -16.16 -11.36
CA ILE A 74 -15.12 -16.50 -10.90
C ILE A 74 -15.97 -17.01 -12.06
N PHE A 75 -15.92 -16.34 -13.22
CA PHE A 75 -16.67 -16.75 -14.41
C PHE A 75 -16.31 -18.16 -14.89
N VAL A 76 -15.00 -18.45 -15.03
CA VAL A 76 -14.51 -19.76 -15.46
C VAL A 76 -14.93 -20.84 -14.46
N GLU A 77 -14.89 -20.57 -13.16
CA GLU A 77 -15.25 -21.55 -12.15
C GLU A 77 -16.74 -21.81 -12.05
N VAL A 78 -17.58 -20.79 -12.27
CA VAL A 78 -19.02 -20.97 -12.41
C VAL A 78 -19.29 -21.92 -13.60
N PHE A 79 -18.64 -21.70 -14.74
CA PHE A 79 -18.77 -22.59 -15.90
C PHE A 79 -18.31 -24.02 -15.58
N ARG A 80 -17.11 -24.19 -15.03
CA ARG A 80 -16.56 -25.51 -14.66
C ARG A 80 -17.45 -26.25 -13.67
N ARG A 81 -18.00 -25.54 -12.69
CA ARG A 81 -18.86 -26.13 -11.66
C ARG A 81 -20.20 -26.60 -12.20
N PHE A 82 -20.87 -25.78 -13.01
CA PHE A 82 -22.23 -26.08 -13.47
C PHE A 82 -22.28 -26.89 -14.78
N VAL A 83 -21.27 -26.77 -15.65
CA VAL A 83 -21.25 -27.48 -16.95
C VAL A 83 -20.40 -28.73 -16.88
N LEU A 84 -19.21 -28.65 -16.28
CA LEU A 84 -18.24 -29.75 -16.27
C LEU A 84 -18.27 -30.59 -14.98
N ASN A 85 -19.04 -30.18 -13.96
CA ASN A 85 -19.10 -30.81 -12.63
C ASN A 85 -17.71 -31.01 -11.98
N VAL A 86 -16.76 -30.12 -12.27
CA VAL A 86 -15.42 -30.12 -11.67
C VAL A 86 -15.14 -28.77 -11.00
N GLN A 87 -14.30 -28.77 -9.96
CA GLN A 87 -13.92 -27.56 -9.24
C GLN A 87 -12.42 -27.53 -8.95
N SER A 88 -11.77 -26.38 -9.15
CA SER A 88 -10.42 -26.15 -8.67
C SER A 88 -10.42 -25.71 -7.21
N SER A 89 -9.52 -26.26 -6.40
CA SER A 89 -9.34 -25.85 -5.00
C SER A 89 -8.71 -24.46 -4.86
N TRP A 90 -7.80 -24.06 -5.74
CA TRP A 90 -7.16 -22.73 -5.72
C TRP A 90 -8.09 -21.58 -6.11
N SER A 91 -9.19 -21.87 -6.77
CA SER A 91 -10.04 -20.84 -7.34
C SER A 91 -10.89 -20.12 -6.29
N THR A 92 -11.02 -20.70 -5.10
CA THR A 92 -11.66 -20.07 -3.94
C THR A 92 -10.66 -19.26 -3.10
N THR A 93 -9.36 -19.54 -3.21
CA THR A 93 -8.31 -18.96 -2.36
C THR A 93 -7.54 -17.84 -3.06
N LEU A 94 -7.34 -17.92 -4.37
CA LEU A 94 -6.66 -16.89 -5.16
C LEU A 94 -7.41 -15.55 -5.25
N PRO A 95 -8.75 -15.50 -5.45
CA PRO A 95 -9.46 -14.22 -5.56
C PRO A 95 -9.37 -13.33 -4.32
N PRO A 96 -9.45 -13.84 -3.07
CA PRO A 96 -9.16 -13.05 -1.88
C PRO A 96 -7.78 -12.37 -1.88
N PHE A 97 -6.72 -13.05 -2.36
CA PHE A 97 -5.39 -12.45 -2.45
C PHE A 97 -5.31 -11.37 -3.54
N LEU A 98 -5.97 -11.60 -4.69
CA LEU A 98 -6.08 -10.56 -5.73
C LEU A 98 -6.88 -9.35 -5.24
N PHE A 99 -7.94 -9.60 -4.47
CA PHE A 99 -8.75 -8.54 -3.85
C PHE A 99 -7.94 -7.75 -2.82
N LEU A 100 -7.05 -8.42 -2.07
CA LEU A 100 -6.13 -7.77 -1.16
C LEU A 100 -5.18 -6.82 -1.90
N ILE A 101 -4.59 -7.25 -3.04
CA ILE A 101 -3.76 -6.37 -3.89
C ILE A 101 -4.58 -5.17 -4.39
N MET A 102 -5.77 -5.45 -4.95
CA MET A 102 -6.68 -4.43 -5.48
C MET A 102 -7.02 -3.39 -4.41
N THR A 103 -7.35 -3.83 -3.19
CA THR A 103 -7.80 -2.97 -2.10
C THR A 103 -6.68 -2.03 -1.62
N TRP A 104 -5.47 -2.55 -1.43
CA TRP A 104 -4.36 -1.73 -0.94
C TRP A 104 -3.83 -0.76 -1.97
N VAL A 105 -3.78 -1.15 -3.24
CA VAL A 105 -3.43 -0.24 -4.33
C VAL A 105 -4.54 0.79 -4.55
N GLY A 106 -5.81 0.40 -4.42
CA GLY A 106 -6.94 1.33 -4.47
C GLY A 106 -6.96 2.31 -3.31
N CYS A 107 -6.47 1.92 -2.13
CA CYS A 107 -6.25 2.84 -1.03
C CYS A 107 -5.20 3.91 -1.40
N ALA A 108 -4.09 3.53 -2.00
CA ALA A 108 -3.09 4.49 -2.50
C ALA A 108 -3.69 5.47 -3.53
N TYR A 109 -4.51 4.96 -4.44
CA TYR A 109 -5.25 5.80 -5.39
C TYR A 109 -6.22 6.77 -4.69
N ASN A 110 -6.98 6.30 -3.71
CA ASN A 110 -7.91 7.14 -2.96
C ASN A 110 -7.20 8.22 -2.13
N VAL A 111 -6.00 7.93 -1.62
CA VAL A 111 -5.14 8.94 -0.98
C VAL A 111 -4.80 10.02 -2.00
N LYS A 112 -4.33 9.66 -3.20
CA LYS A 112 -4.03 10.62 -4.27
C LYS A 112 -5.23 11.51 -4.61
N THR A 113 -6.42 10.94 -4.83
CA THR A 113 -7.62 11.70 -5.21
C THR A 113 -8.34 12.36 -4.03
N ARG A 114 -7.90 12.12 -2.79
CA ARG A 114 -8.54 12.61 -1.56
C ARG A 114 -10.03 12.27 -1.46
N SER A 115 -10.42 11.13 -2.01
CA SER A 115 -11.79 10.60 -1.94
C SER A 115 -12.12 9.96 -0.59
N HIS A 116 -11.24 10.11 0.41
CA HIS A 116 -11.50 9.70 1.78
C HIS A 116 -12.68 10.50 2.34
N LEU A 117 -13.52 9.83 3.13
CA LEU A 117 -14.62 10.50 3.80
C LEU A 117 -14.06 11.56 4.76
N THR A 118 -14.29 12.83 4.42
CA THR A 118 -13.88 13.96 5.25
C THR A 118 -15.10 14.79 5.61
N PHE A 119 -15.11 15.35 6.82
CA PHE A 119 -16.08 16.37 7.20
C PHE A 119 -15.66 17.72 6.62
N SER A 120 -15.86 17.89 5.31
CA SER A 120 -15.51 19.09 4.55
C SER A 120 -16.11 20.36 5.16
N GLU A 121 -17.39 20.32 5.54
CA GLU A 121 -18.15 21.45 6.07
C GLU A 121 -17.55 22.00 7.36
N PHE A 122 -17.07 21.11 8.23
CA PHE A 122 -16.42 21.53 9.47
C PHE A 122 -15.07 22.20 9.20
N ARG A 123 -14.30 21.64 8.26
CA ARG A 123 -12.97 22.17 7.89
C ARG A 123 -13.07 23.50 7.15
N LEU A 124 -14.07 23.69 6.29
CA LEU A 124 -14.29 24.93 5.55
C LEU A 124 -14.59 26.12 6.47
N ASN A 125 -15.26 25.88 7.60
CA ASN A 125 -15.57 26.92 8.58
C ASN A 125 -14.36 27.35 9.45
N MET A 126 -13.20 26.69 9.31
CA MET A 126 -12.01 27.02 10.07
C MET A 126 -11.15 28.09 9.39
N PRO A 127 -10.39 28.91 10.17
CA PRO A 127 -9.38 29.78 9.61
C PRO A 127 -8.28 28.98 8.91
N ARG A 128 -7.71 29.56 7.84
CA ARG A 128 -6.70 28.94 6.95
C ARG A 128 -5.57 28.20 7.66
N LYS A 129 -5.07 28.73 8.78
CA LYS A 129 -4.01 28.10 9.58
C LYS A 129 -4.46 26.79 10.22
N LEU A 130 -5.70 26.72 10.70
CA LEU A 130 -6.26 25.51 11.29
C LEU A 130 -6.58 24.47 10.22
N GLN A 131 -7.06 24.88 9.04
CA GLN A 131 -7.23 23.97 7.91
C GLN A 131 -5.92 23.26 7.54
N PHE A 132 -4.84 24.03 7.39
CA PHE A 132 -3.52 23.47 7.09
C PHE A 132 -2.98 22.58 8.22
N LEU A 133 -3.25 22.92 9.48
CA LEU A 133 -2.87 22.09 10.62
C LEU A 133 -3.63 20.75 10.62
N CYS A 134 -4.92 20.74 10.31
CA CYS A 134 -5.70 19.51 10.16
C CYS A 134 -5.17 18.64 9.00
N LEU A 135 -4.88 19.24 7.84
CA LEU A 135 -4.30 18.51 6.70
C LEU A 135 -2.91 17.95 7.04
N SER A 136 -2.10 18.71 7.76
CA SER A 136 -0.79 18.25 8.22
C SER A 136 -0.90 17.13 9.25
N LEU A 137 -1.87 17.20 10.15
CA LEU A 137 -2.16 16.13 11.11
C LEU A 137 -2.58 14.85 10.38
N ASP A 138 -3.50 14.95 9.41
CA ASP A 138 -3.92 13.82 8.57
C ASP A 138 -2.72 13.18 7.87
N ALA A 139 -1.80 13.99 7.31
CA ALA A 139 -0.59 13.49 6.67
C ALA A 139 0.34 12.75 7.64
N VAL A 140 0.56 13.29 8.84
CA VAL A 140 1.38 12.65 9.89
C VAL A 140 0.76 11.33 10.33
N LEU A 141 -0.57 11.29 10.52
CA LEU A 141 -1.28 10.08 10.90
C LEU A 141 -1.19 9.00 9.81
N TRP A 142 -1.33 9.37 8.54
CA TRP A 142 -1.18 8.44 7.42
C TRP A 142 0.22 7.87 7.31
N ILE A 143 1.26 8.70 7.49
CA ILE A 143 2.66 8.24 7.48
C ILE A 143 2.94 7.34 8.69
N GLY A 144 2.48 7.72 9.89
CA GLY A 144 2.63 6.92 11.10
C GLY A 144 1.95 5.56 11.00
N PHE A 145 0.72 5.53 10.47
CA PHE A 145 0.01 4.28 10.22
C PHE A 145 0.72 3.41 9.17
N SER A 146 1.20 4.04 8.08
CA SER A 146 1.96 3.32 7.04
C SER A 146 3.24 2.71 7.59
N TRP A 147 3.93 3.40 8.51
CA TRP A 147 5.11 2.87 9.17
C TRP A 147 4.80 1.60 9.98
N ILE A 148 3.75 1.63 10.81
CA ILE A 148 3.33 0.46 11.61
C ILE A 148 3.01 -0.72 10.71
N ILE A 149 2.26 -0.49 9.62
CA ILE A 149 1.88 -1.56 8.70
C ILE A 149 3.09 -2.09 7.94
N VAL A 150 4.00 -1.24 7.46
CA VAL A 150 5.21 -1.71 6.76
C VAL A 150 6.03 -2.65 7.66
N VAL A 151 6.23 -2.30 8.93
CA VAL A 151 6.97 -3.16 9.87
C VAL A 151 6.26 -4.50 10.08
N THR A 152 4.99 -4.46 10.48
CA THR A 152 4.24 -5.66 10.88
C THR A 152 3.94 -6.59 9.70
N SER A 153 3.63 -6.02 8.54
CA SER A 153 3.40 -6.80 7.31
C SER A 153 4.70 -7.39 6.77
N THR A 154 5.82 -6.68 6.83
CA THR A 154 7.14 -7.24 6.42
C THR A 154 7.55 -8.41 7.31
N GLN A 155 7.32 -8.32 8.63
CA GLN A 155 7.50 -9.47 9.54
C GLN A 155 6.62 -10.64 9.14
N THR A 156 5.35 -10.41 8.81
CA THR A 156 4.43 -11.46 8.38
C THR A 156 4.88 -12.11 7.06
N VAL A 157 5.36 -11.31 6.11
CA VAL A 157 5.89 -11.78 4.81
C VAL A 157 7.14 -12.63 5.02
N ALA A 158 8.09 -12.17 5.83
CA ALA A 158 9.32 -12.90 6.13
C ALA A 158 9.04 -14.24 6.84
N ASN A 159 8.13 -14.24 7.82
CA ASN A 159 7.69 -15.47 8.47
C ASN A 159 7.01 -16.43 7.48
N SER A 160 6.19 -15.92 6.56
CA SER A 160 5.53 -16.73 5.53
C SER A 160 6.55 -17.35 4.56
N ALA A 161 7.58 -16.60 4.19
CA ALA A 161 8.68 -17.08 3.36
C ALA A 161 9.54 -18.12 4.09
N ALA A 162 9.92 -17.88 5.36
CA ALA A 162 10.74 -18.78 6.16
C ALA A 162 10.05 -20.14 6.42
N ASN A 163 8.72 -20.14 6.55
CA ASN A 163 7.92 -21.36 6.75
C ASN A 163 7.48 -22.02 5.44
N PHE A 164 7.91 -21.52 4.28
CA PHE A 164 7.51 -22.01 2.96
C PHE A 164 5.98 -22.20 2.84
N GLN A 165 5.21 -21.22 3.33
CA GLN A 165 3.76 -21.31 3.34
C GLN A 165 3.21 -21.30 1.90
N VAL A 166 2.61 -22.42 1.51
CA VAL A 166 1.96 -22.58 0.20
C VAL A 166 0.50 -22.15 0.31
N MET A 167 0.01 -21.48 -0.74
CA MET A 167 -1.39 -21.12 -0.86
C MET A 167 -2.26 -22.39 -0.94
N MET A 168 -3.27 -22.44 -0.07
CA MET A 168 -4.24 -23.53 -0.04
C MET A 168 -4.86 -23.77 -1.43
N GLY A 169 -4.82 -25.02 -1.89
CA GLY A 169 -5.35 -25.42 -3.20
C GLY A 169 -4.36 -25.34 -4.37
N THR A 170 -3.10 -24.95 -4.13
CA THR A 170 -2.02 -25.00 -5.12
C THR A 170 -0.82 -25.79 -4.61
N ASP A 171 -0.03 -26.34 -5.53
CA ASP A 171 1.11 -27.19 -5.17
C ASP A 171 2.43 -26.40 -5.04
N ASN A 172 2.51 -25.20 -5.66
CA ASN A 172 3.78 -24.47 -5.81
C ASN A 172 3.68 -22.94 -5.62
N LEU A 173 2.50 -22.36 -5.33
CA LEU A 173 2.40 -20.92 -5.14
C LEU A 173 2.63 -20.55 -3.68
N LEU A 174 3.72 -19.84 -3.43
CA LEU A 174 4.05 -19.34 -2.10
C LEU A 174 3.18 -18.14 -1.74
N GLN A 175 2.63 -18.15 -0.53
CA GLN A 175 1.72 -17.12 -0.04
C GLN A 175 2.39 -15.74 0.11
N TRP A 176 3.69 -15.72 0.41
CA TRP A 176 4.45 -14.49 0.64
C TRP A 176 4.50 -13.57 -0.59
N TRP A 177 4.38 -14.10 -1.82
CA TRP A 177 4.31 -13.29 -3.05
C TRP A 177 3.14 -12.32 -3.05
N PHE A 178 2.00 -12.76 -2.50
CA PHE A 178 0.81 -11.93 -2.38
C PHE A 178 0.87 -11.05 -1.14
N LEU A 179 1.36 -11.57 -0.02
CA LEU A 179 1.48 -10.77 1.21
C LEU A 179 2.47 -9.61 1.07
N ALA A 180 3.51 -9.76 0.24
CA ALA A 180 4.47 -8.70 -0.05
C ALA A 180 3.83 -7.46 -0.72
N SER A 181 2.63 -7.60 -1.31
CA SER A 181 1.92 -6.46 -1.87
C SER A 181 1.47 -5.47 -0.80
N VAL A 182 1.26 -5.91 0.45
CA VAL A 182 0.83 -5.06 1.56
C VAL A 182 1.89 -4.02 1.92
N PRO A 183 3.13 -4.39 2.34
CA PRO A 183 4.14 -3.40 2.67
C PRO A 183 4.45 -2.49 1.47
N LEU A 184 4.47 -3.04 0.25
CA LEU A 184 4.69 -2.26 -0.96
C LEU A 184 3.60 -1.20 -1.17
N SER A 185 2.33 -1.57 -1.00
CA SER A 185 1.21 -0.63 -1.15
C SER A 185 1.22 0.46 -0.08
N PHE A 186 1.66 0.16 1.14
CA PHE A 186 1.79 1.17 2.20
C PHE A 186 2.98 2.12 1.97
N ILE A 187 4.05 1.67 1.32
CA ILE A 187 5.09 2.57 0.82
C ILE A 187 4.53 3.51 -0.25
N LEU A 188 3.68 3.01 -1.16
CA LEU A 188 2.99 3.85 -2.16
C LEU A 188 2.03 4.84 -1.50
N ILE A 189 1.24 4.42 -0.49
CA ILE A 189 0.38 5.31 0.30
C ILE A 189 1.20 6.42 0.97
N SER A 190 2.36 6.08 1.53
CA SER A 190 3.27 7.08 2.11
C SER A 190 3.76 8.08 1.06
N ALA A 191 4.16 7.62 -0.13
CA ALA A 191 4.54 8.48 -1.24
C ALA A 191 3.42 9.46 -1.62
N ARG A 192 2.19 8.95 -1.81
CA ARG A 192 1.00 9.76 -2.16
C ARG A 192 0.61 10.74 -1.05
N THR A 193 0.80 10.35 0.21
CA THR A 193 0.55 11.23 1.35
C THR A 193 1.54 12.41 1.36
N ILE A 194 2.82 12.14 1.13
CA ILE A 194 3.85 13.18 1.04
C ILE A 194 3.59 14.09 -0.18
N GLU A 195 3.22 13.51 -1.33
CA GLU A 195 2.83 14.27 -2.53
C GLU A 195 1.72 15.28 -2.24
N ASN A 196 0.64 14.79 -1.63
CA ASN A 196 -0.50 15.60 -1.23
C ASN A 196 -0.11 16.72 -0.26
N TRP A 197 0.69 16.40 0.75
CA TRP A 197 1.13 17.37 1.73
C TRP A 197 2.03 18.46 1.12
N LEU A 198 2.90 18.10 0.16
CA LEU A 198 3.71 19.08 -0.58
C LEU A 198 2.84 20.02 -1.43
N LEU A 199 1.78 19.50 -2.05
CA LEU A 199 0.80 20.31 -2.76
C LEU A 199 0.05 21.27 -1.81
N ASP A 200 -0.37 20.79 -0.64
CA ASP A 200 -1.01 21.63 0.38
C ASP A 200 -0.09 22.73 0.88
N LEU A 201 1.19 22.42 1.10
CA LEU A 201 2.19 23.40 1.52
C LEU A 201 2.41 24.48 0.45
N LYS A 202 2.44 24.09 -0.83
CA LYS A 202 2.52 25.02 -1.96
C LYS A 202 1.28 25.92 -2.03
N ASN A 203 0.08 25.35 -1.89
CA ASN A 203 -1.17 26.11 -1.89
C ASN A 203 -1.28 27.04 -0.68
N PHE A 204 -0.83 26.60 0.49
CA PHE A 204 -0.78 27.42 1.69
C PHE A 204 0.09 28.66 1.50
N ARG A 205 1.30 28.51 0.92
CA ARG A 205 2.22 29.61 0.63
C ARG A 205 1.75 30.52 -0.50
N ALA A 206 1.10 29.96 -1.53
CA ALA A 206 0.66 30.71 -2.70
C ALA A 206 -0.61 31.55 -2.47
N GLY A 207 -1.31 31.39 -1.35
CA GLY A 207 -2.59 32.07 -1.12
C GLY A 207 -3.79 31.32 -1.70
N ASN A 208 -3.59 30.21 -2.40
CA ASN A 208 -4.66 29.39 -3.00
C ASN A 208 -5.52 28.68 -1.94
N ASP A 209 -6.70 28.24 -2.37
CA ASP A 209 -7.60 27.43 -1.55
C ASP A 209 -6.97 26.06 -1.23
N LEU A 210 -7.13 25.62 0.01
CA LEU A 210 -6.55 24.37 0.53
C LEU A 210 -7.49 23.18 0.36
N ILE A 211 -8.80 23.44 0.37
CA ILE A 211 -9.84 22.41 0.30
C ILE A 211 -10.70 22.78 -0.90
N VAL A 212 -10.60 21.99 -1.97
CA VAL A 212 -11.53 22.06 -3.09
C VAL A 212 -12.63 21.06 -2.79
N THR A 213 -13.83 21.55 -2.49
CA THR A 213 -15.02 20.70 -2.40
C THR A 213 -15.33 20.19 -3.80
N SER A 214 -14.92 18.96 -4.11
CA SER A 214 -15.46 18.22 -5.24
C SER A 214 -16.93 17.94 -4.92
N ALA A 215 -17.83 18.78 -5.42
CA ALA A 215 -19.26 18.50 -5.38
C ALA A 215 -19.47 17.15 -6.05
N ILE A 216 -20.14 16.23 -5.36
CA ILE A 216 -20.57 14.95 -5.93
C ILE A 216 -21.48 15.30 -7.13
N GLY A 217 -20.95 15.21 -8.36
CA GLY A 217 -21.66 15.52 -9.60
C GLY A 217 -21.17 16.74 -10.41
N ALA A 218 -20.00 17.31 -10.13
CA ALA A 218 -19.39 18.33 -10.99
C ALA A 218 -18.26 17.75 -11.85
N ASP A 219 -18.62 16.85 -12.77
CA ASP A 219 -17.97 16.54 -14.05
C ASP A 219 -18.95 15.69 -14.89
#